data_AF-A0A256IAY3-F1
#
_entry.id   AF-A0A256IAY3-F1
#
_cell.length_a   1.000
_cell.length_b   1.000
_cell.length_c   1.000
_cell.angle_alpha   90.00
_cell.angle_beta   90.00
_cell.angle_gamma   90.00
#
_symmetry.space_group_name_H-M   'P 1'
#
loop_
_entity.id
_entity.type
_entity.pdbx_description
1 polymer ?
#
loop_
_entity_poly.entity_id
_entity_poly.type
_entity_poly.pdbx_seq_one_letter_code
_entity_poly.pdbx_strand_id
1 'polypeptide(L)'
;MRIKPVPDPPAAVDDLRELQRAVPLVPGSTDDCCARLRDRCGLADRRVANDWLAFLRALGLVRETSRGFVRTDAEPTPELVREGLREGVLLAPEALAALREATPEDPVTPEALFEATRESVPRHDRARDPEWEATWRDRAARLLAWLALVDLARRVSNDGERDGDAGGTPAYVAGDEAETSP
;
A
#
# COMPACT_ATOMS: atom_id res chain seq x y z
N MET A 1 13.89 3.72 6.34
CA MET A 1 13.37 2.51 7.02
C MET A 1 12.03 2.21 6.39
N ARG A 2 11.79 0.96 5.97
CA ARG A 2 10.54 0.56 5.31
C ARG A 2 9.51 0.06 6.31
N ILE A 3 8.27 0.46 6.12
CA ILE A 3 7.13 0.03 6.94
C ILE A 3 6.52 -1.27 6.40
N LYS A 4 6.00 -2.09 7.32
CA LYS A 4 5.18 -3.25 6.97
C LYS A 4 3.74 -2.88 6.57
N PRO A 5 2.98 -2.04 7.31
CA PRO A 5 1.57 -1.85 7.00
C PRO A 5 1.34 -1.32 5.58
N VAL A 6 0.35 -1.90 4.91
CA VAL A 6 -0.18 -1.43 3.62
C VAL A 6 -1.70 -1.51 3.76
N PRO A 7 -2.39 -0.39 4.02
CA PRO A 7 -3.84 -0.37 4.13
C PRO A 7 -4.49 -0.55 2.75
N ASP A 8 -5.79 -0.79 2.72
CA ASP A 8 -6.53 -0.84 1.45
C ASP A 8 -6.41 0.51 0.73
N PRO A 9 -6.09 0.52 -0.58
CA PRO A 9 -6.02 1.77 -1.32
C PRO A 9 -7.39 2.45 -1.40
N PRO A 10 -7.43 3.79 -1.35
CA PRO A 10 -8.65 4.52 -1.64
C PRO A 10 -9.02 4.41 -3.12
N ALA A 11 -10.18 4.95 -3.51
CA ALA A 11 -10.62 4.95 -4.89
C ALA A 11 -9.78 5.88 -5.78
N ALA A 12 -9.29 6.99 -5.22
CA ALA A 12 -8.43 7.94 -5.89
C ALA A 12 -7.29 8.43 -4.97
N VAL A 13 -6.15 8.82 -5.57
CA VAL A 13 -5.05 9.47 -4.83
C VAL A 13 -5.53 10.69 -4.05
N ASP A 14 -6.47 11.45 -4.63
CA ASP A 14 -7.04 12.64 -4.02
C ASP A 14 -7.76 12.40 -2.68
N ASP A 15 -8.25 11.18 -2.43
CA ASP A 15 -8.90 10.79 -1.17
C ASP A 15 -7.89 10.77 0.01
N LEU A 16 -6.59 10.64 -0.28
CA LEU A 16 -5.53 10.77 0.74
C LEU A 16 -5.55 12.15 1.40
N ARG A 17 -6.08 13.18 0.74
CA ARG A 17 -6.22 14.52 1.35
C ARG A 17 -7.10 14.48 2.58
N GLU A 18 -8.15 13.67 2.60
CA GLU A 18 -9.04 13.57 3.76
C GLU A 18 -8.36 12.87 4.94
N LEU A 19 -7.67 11.75 4.66
CA LEU A 19 -6.86 11.01 5.63
C LEU A 19 -5.76 11.91 6.23
N GLN A 20 -5.04 12.65 5.39
CA GLN A 20 -4.02 13.61 5.84
C GLN A 20 -4.64 14.75 6.67
N ARG A 21 -5.77 15.33 6.24
CA ARG A 21 -6.43 16.43 6.95
C ARG A 21 -7.00 16.02 8.30
N ALA A 22 -7.31 14.74 8.48
CA ALA A 22 -7.74 14.20 9.76
C ALA A 22 -6.62 14.25 10.81
N VAL A 23 -5.35 14.15 10.39
CA VAL A 23 -4.19 14.30 11.28
C VAL A 23 -4.02 15.77 11.68
N PRO A 24 -3.81 16.06 12.98
CA PRO A 24 -3.78 17.43 13.47
C PRO A 24 -2.51 18.19 13.02
N LEU A 25 -2.59 19.53 12.99
CA LEU A 25 -1.41 20.40 12.81
C LEU A 25 -0.56 20.50 14.08
N VAL A 26 -1.20 20.41 15.25
CA VAL A 26 -0.55 20.45 16.56
C VAL A 26 -0.75 19.07 17.20
N PRO A 27 0.33 18.35 17.54
CA PRO A 27 0.21 16.97 17.98
C PRO A 27 -0.33 16.89 19.41
N GLY A 28 -1.37 16.09 19.59
CA GLY A 28 -1.74 15.48 20.87
C GLY A 28 -0.93 14.19 21.08
N SER A 29 -1.53 13.17 21.67
CA SER A 29 -0.96 11.82 21.71
C SER A 29 -1.14 11.08 20.38
N THR A 30 -0.37 10.01 20.14
CA THR A 30 -0.66 9.07 19.03
C THR A 30 -2.07 8.49 19.13
N ASP A 31 -2.57 8.27 20.35
CA ASP A 31 -3.90 7.72 20.57
C ASP A 31 -5.00 8.70 20.16
N ASP A 32 -4.79 10.00 20.43
CA ASP A 32 -5.67 11.06 19.94
C ASP A 32 -5.64 11.14 18.41
N CYS A 33 -4.46 10.96 17.80
CA CYS A 33 -4.33 10.93 16.34
C CYS A 33 -5.10 9.74 15.73
N CYS A 34 -4.95 8.55 16.31
CA CYS A 34 -5.70 7.36 15.89
C CYS A 34 -7.21 7.55 16.06
N ALA A 35 -7.67 8.04 17.22
CA ALA A 35 -9.08 8.30 17.47
C ALA A 35 -9.66 9.28 16.43
N ARG A 36 -8.98 10.40 16.22
CA ARG A 36 -9.39 11.43 15.27
C ARG A 36 -9.44 10.92 13.82
N LEU A 37 -8.47 10.11 13.42
CA LEU A 37 -8.44 9.51 12.08
C LEU A 37 -9.61 8.54 11.89
N ARG A 38 -9.90 7.71 12.90
CA ARG A 38 -11.06 6.79 12.86
C ARG A 38 -12.37 7.53 12.75
N ASP A 39 -12.61 8.48 13.64
CA ASP A 39 -13.89 9.17 13.74
C ASP A 39 -14.20 9.96 12.47
N ARG A 40 -13.16 10.50 11.82
CA ARG A 40 -13.31 11.38 10.66
C ARG A 40 -13.30 10.63 9.33
N CYS A 41 -12.64 9.48 9.24
CA CYS A 41 -12.51 8.70 8.01
C CYS A 41 -13.21 7.33 8.08
N GLY A 42 -13.97 7.06 9.15
CA GLY A 42 -14.76 5.83 9.28
C GLY A 42 -13.93 4.55 9.43
N LEU A 43 -12.72 4.63 10.00
CA LEU A 43 -11.85 3.45 10.13
C LEU A 43 -12.34 2.50 11.23
N ALA A 44 -12.33 1.20 10.94
CA ALA A 44 -12.90 0.15 11.80
C ALA A 44 -12.38 0.20 13.25
N ASP A 45 -11.05 0.29 13.43
CA ASP A 45 -10.44 0.23 14.75
C ASP A 45 -9.13 1.04 14.85
N ARG A 46 -8.56 1.07 16.07
CA ARG A 46 -7.31 1.78 16.37
C ARG A 46 -6.11 1.19 15.65
N ARG A 47 -6.09 -0.11 15.38
CA ARG A 47 -4.99 -0.76 14.66
C ARG A 47 -4.98 -0.31 13.21
N VAL A 48 -6.13 -0.33 12.54
CA VAL A 48 -6.27 0.19 11.16
C VAL A 48 -5.84 1.64 11.08
N ALA A 49 -6.24 2.48 12.05
CA ALA A 49 -5.80 3.88 12.09
C ALA A 49 -4.30 4.04 12.32
N ASN A 50 -3.69 3.20 13.15
CA ASN A 50 -2.25 3.22 13.36
C ASN A 50 -1.49 2.78 12.09
N ASP A 51 -2.00 1.76 11.40
CA ASP A 51 -1.46 1.29 10.12
C ASP A 51 -1.52 2.42 9.07
N TRP A 52 -2.62 3.16 9.00
CA TRP A 52 -2.73 4.35 8.15
C TRP A 52 -1.75 5.47 8.54
N LEU A 53 -1.56 5.78 9.83
CA LEU A 53 -0.60 6.80 10.26
C LEU A 53 0.84 6.42 9.87
N ALA A 54 1.21 5.16 10.05
CA ALA A 54 2.51 4.65 9.62
C ALA A 54 2.66 4.75 8.09
N PHE A 55 1.60 4.42 7.35
CA PHE A 55 1.58 4.50 5.88
C PHE A 55 1.69 5.92 5.36
N LEU A 56 0.87 6.85 5.85
CA LEU A 56 0.96 8.27 5.50
C LEU A 56 2.34 8.87 5.83
N ARG A 57 2.99 8.37 6.90
CA ARG A 57 4.36 8.79 7.25
C ARG A 57 5.36 8.31 6.21
N ALA A 58 5.23 7.07 5.75
CA ALA A 58 6.06 6.53 4.69
C ALA A 58 5.88 7.29 3.36
N LEU A 59 4.68 7.83 3.11
CA LEU A 59 4.38 8.69 1.97
C LEU A 59 4.83 10.15 2.14
N GLY A 60 5.36 10.55 3.30
CA GLY A 60 5.73 11.94 3.57
C GLY A 60 4.56 12.90 3.82
N LEU A 61 3.33 12.39 3.92
CA LEU A 61 2.11 13.19 4.15
C LEU A 61 1.92 13.58 5.62
N VAL A 62 2.55 12.82 6.52
CA VAL A 62 2.59 13.11 7.96
C VAL A 62 4.00 12.87 8.48
N ARG A 63 4.32 13.49 9.61
CA ARG A 63 5.56 13.22 10.36
C ARG A 63 5.25 12.80 11.78
N GLU A 64 6.04 11.87 12.27
CA GLU A 64 6.02 11.48 13.68
C GLU A 64 6.84 12.46 14.52
N THR A 65 6.38 12.72 15.73
CA THR A 65 7.02 13.57 16.73
C THR A 65 7.05 12.83 18.06
N SER A 66 7.73 13.39 19.06
CA SER A 66 7.74 12.81 20.41
C SER A 66 6.37 12.74 21.08
N ARG A 67 5.37 13.50 20.60
CA ARG A 67 4.01 13.51 21.16
C ARG A 67 3.02 12.68 20.33
N GLY A 68 3.23 12.59 19.02
CA GLY A 68 2.32 11.89 18.11
C GLY A 68 2.58 12.30 16.67
N PHE A 69 1.54 12.25 15.83
CA PHE A 69 1.66 12.57 14.42
C PHE A 69 1.17 13.98 14.12
N VAL A 70 1.80 14.64 13.15
CA VAL A 70 1.29 15.87 12.55
C VAL A 70 1.30 15.77 11.04
N ARG A 71 0.34 16.40 10.38
CA ARG A 71 0.33 16.52 8.92
C ARG A 71 1.46 17.43 8.43
N THR A 72 2.01 17.10 7.26
CA THR A 72 2.94 17.95 6.52
C THR A 72 2.16 18.91 5.62
N ASP A 73 2.85 19.87 5.01
CA ASP A 73 2.27 20.76 3.99
C ASP A 73 2.34 20.15 2.58
N ALA A 74 2.84 18.92 2.44
CA ALA A 74 2.91 18.22 1.16
C ALA A 74 1.51 17.84 0.67
N GLU A 75 1.25 18.06 -0.61
CA GLU A 75 0.01 17.58 -1.25
C GLU A 75 0.18 16.13 -1.69
N PRO A 76 -0.85 15.27 -1.55
CA PRO A 76 -0.81 13.89 -2.04
C PRO A 76 -0.96 13.90 -3.56
N THR A 77 0.14 14.10 -4.27
CA THR A 77 0.19 13.90 -5.72
C THR A 77 0.57 12.46 -6.05
N PRO A 78 0.22 11.95 -7.25
CA PRO A 78 0.64 10.61 -7.68
C PRO A 78 2.15 10.42 -7.56
N GLU A 79 2.95 11.43 -7.93
CA GLU A 79 4.42 11.40 -7.91
C GLU A 79 4.96 11.20 -6.49
N LEU A 80 4.44 11.97 -5.52
CA LEU A 80 4.83 11.85 -4.11
C LEU A 80 4.48 10.46 -3.58
N VAL A 81 3.31 9.93 -3.93
CA VAL A 81 2.89 8.59 -3.50
C VAL A 81 3.78 7.52 -4.14
N ARG A 82 4.14 7.66 -5.42
CA ARG A 82 5.09 6.75 -6.10
C ARG A 82 6.43 6.69 -5.37
N GLU A 83 7.00 7.85 -5.03
CA GLU A 83 8.26 7.95 -4.28
C GLU A 83 8.14 7.30 -2.89
N GLY A 84 7.10 7.68 -2.15
CA GLY A 84 6.83 7.13 -0.82
C GLY A 84 6.64 5.62 -0.79
N LEU A 85 5.97 5.04 -1.80
CA LEU A 85 5.84 3.58 -1.94
C LEU A 85 7.20 2.92 -2.16
N ARG A 86 8.00 3.42 -3.13
CA ARG A 86 9.32 2.86 -3.49
C ARG A 86 10.29 2.85 -2.32
N GLU A 87 10.35 3.95 -1.58
CA GLU A 87 11.33 4.14 -0.52
C GLU A 87 10.84 3.62 0.84
N GLY A 88 9.56 3.84 1.10
CA GLY A 88 8.96 3.72 2.42
C GLY A 88 8.26 2.39 2.68
N VAL A 89 7.89 1.60 1.66
CA VAL A 89 7.08 0.38 1.86
C VAL A 89 7.89 -0.89 1.66
N LEU A 90 7.77 -1.82 2.61
CA LEU A 90 8.46 -3.11 2.58
C LEU A 90 7.98 -3.95 1.39
N LEU A 91 8.92 -4.56 0.66
CA LEU A 91 8.71 -5.33 -0.57
C LEU A 91 8.21 -4.54 -1.79
N ALA A 92 8.13 -3.21 -1.73
CA ALA A 92 7.74 -2.40 -2.89
C ALA A 92 8.77 -2.47 -4.04
N PRO A 93 10.10 -2.41 -3.82
CA PRO A 93 11.06 -2.58 -4.90
C PRO A 93 11.00 -3.96 -5.56
N GLU A 94 10.79 -5.01 -4.78
CA GLU A 94 10.64 -6.39 -5.26
C GLU A 94 9.38 -6.53 -6.11
N ALA A 95 8.26 -5.91 -5.70
CA ALA A 95 7.04 -5.85 -6.51
C ALA A 95 7.27 -5.11 -7.83
N LEU A 96 7.99 -3.98 -7.80
CA LEU A 96 8.33 -3.23 -9.01
C LEU A 96 9.28 -4.00 -9.94
N ALA A 97 10.23 -4.76 -9.39
CA ALA A 97 11.08 -5.63 -10.18
C ALA A 97 10.27 -6.72 -10.89
N ALA A 98 9.36 -7.39 -10.19
CA ALA A 98 8.46 -8.38 -10.78
C ALA A 98 7.57 -7.78 -11.88
N LEU A 99 7.02 -6.57 -11.66
CA LEU A 99 6.18 -5.90 -12.65
C LEU A 99 6.93 -5.51 -13.94
N ARG A 100 8.22 -5.19 -13.85
CA ARG A 100 9.05 -4.87 -15.04
C ARG A 100 9.35 -6.09 -15.90
N GLU A 101 9.40 -7.27 -15.29
CA GLU A 101 9.60 -8.54 -16.00
C GLU A 101 8.29 -9.12 -16.54
N ALA A 102 7.15 -8.66 -16.01
CA ALA A 102 5.82 -9.12 -16.36
C ALA A 102 5.43 -8.78 -17.80
N THR A 103 4.77 -9.72 -18.47
CA THR A 103 4.11 -9.48 -19.78
C THR A 103 2.61 -9.69 -19.66
N PRO A 104 1.80 -9.26 -20.63
CA PRO A 104 0.37 -9.58 -20.64
C PRO A 104 0.07 -11.09 -20.64
N GLU A 105 0.98 -11.94 -21.15
CA GLU A 105 0.84 -13.40 -21.09
C GLU A 105 1.31 -14.02 -19.77
N ASP A 106 2.17 -13.32 -19.03
CA ASP A 106 2.65 -13.72 -17.69
C ASP A 106 2.55 -12.53 -16.70
N PRO A 107 1.33 -12.13 -16.32
CA PRO A 107 1.13 -11.00 -15.43
C PRO A 107 1.38 -11.37 -13.97
N VAL A 108 1.79 -10.38 -13.17
CA VAL A 108 2.00 -10.55 -11.73
C VAL A 108 0.66 -10.60 -11.02
N THR A 109 0.41 -11.71 -10.34
CA THR A 109 -0.70 -11.87 -9.41
C THR A 109 -0.23 -11.67 -7.95
N PRO A 110 -1.13 -11.36 -7.00
CA PRO A 110 -0.83 -11.38 -5.58
C PRO A 110 -0.16 -12.66 -5.10
N GLU A 111 -0.58 -13.82 -5.61
CA GLU A 111 0.03 -15.11 -5.27
C GLU A 111 1.47 -15.18 -5.78
N ALA A 112 1.70 -14.86 -7.05
CA ALA A 112 3.02 -14.88 -7.65
C ALA A 112 3.97 -13.90 -6.93
N LEU A 113 3.49 -12.69 -6.62
CA LEU A 113 4.27 -11.70 -5.87
C LEU A 113 4.59 -12.19 -4.45
N PHE A 114 3.63 -12.80 -3.76
CA PHE A 114 3.87 -13.38 -2.44
C PHE A 114 4.93 -14.47 -2.52
N GLU A 115 4.80 -15.43 -3.44
CA GLU A 115 5.78 -16.52 -3.58
C GLU A 115 7.18 -16.00 -3.92
N ALA A 116 7.29 -15.03 -4.83
CA ALA A 116 8.56 -14.38 -5.17
C ALA A 116 9.22 -13.66 -3.98
N THR A 117 8.42 -13.13 -3.05
CA THR A 117 8.91 -12.36 -1.90
C THR A 117 8.86 -13.14 -0.57
N ARG A 118 8.43 -14.40 -0.62
CA ARG A 118 8.16 -15.25 0.53
C ARG A 118 9.36 -15.34 1.45
N GLU A 119 10.56 -15.50 0.88
CA GLU A 119 11.82 -15.62 1.62
C GLU A 119 12.25 -14.32 2.32
N SER A 120 11.81 -13.17 1.81
CA SER A 120 12.08 -11.83 2.37
C SER A 120 11.13 -11.46 3.51
N VAL A 121 10.05 -12.21 3.72
CA VAL A 121 9.12 -12.00 4.84
C VAL A 121 9.86 -12.14 6.19
N PRO A 122 9.75 -11.16 7.11
CA PRO A 122 10.40 -11.22 8.42
C PRO A 122 10.10 -12.51 9.19
N ARG A 123 11.15 -13.19 9.68
CA ARG A 123 11.02 -14.45 10.44
C ARG A 123 10.07 -14.35 11.63
N HIS A 124 10.06 -13.21 12.32
CA HIS A 124 9.18 -13.00 13.48
C HIS A 124 7.69 -13.02 13.10
N ASP A 125 7.34 -12.54 11.90
CA ASP A 125 5.96 -12.58 11.42
C ASP A 125 5.52 -14.01 11.12
N ARG A 126 6.40 -14.81 10.50
CA ARG A 126 6.13 -16.24 10.23
C ARG A 126 5.95 -17.05 11.51
N ALA A 127 6.66 -16.69 12.57
CA ALA A 127 6.60 -17.40 13.85
C ALA A 127 5.37 -17.01 14.70
N ARG A 128 4.84 -15.80 14.53
CA ARG A 128 3.79 -15.24 15.40
C ARG A 128 2.38 -15.63 14.96
N ASP A 129 2.18 -15.90 13.68
CA ASP A 129 0.87 -16.10 13.08
C ASP A 129 0.88 -17.37 12.21
N PRO A 130 0.08 -18.40 12.53
CA PRO A 130 0.00 -19.60 11.70
C PRO A 130 -0.59 -19.32 10.30
N GLU A 131 -1.35 -18.24 10.14
CA GLU A 131 -1.94 -17.81 8.87
C GLU A 131 -1.13 -16.69 8.19
N TRP A 132 0.15 -16.54 8.55
CA TRP A 132 1.00 -15.48 8.01
C TRP A 132 1.01 -15.46 6.48
N GLU A 133 0.98 -16.61 5.81
CA GLU A 133 0.98 -16.66 4.36
C GLU A 133 -0.24 -15.96 3.76
N ALA A 134 -1.43 -16.23 4.28
CA ALA A 134 -2.66 -15.55 3.86
C ALA A 134 -2.56 -14.04 4.12
N THR A 135 -2.11 -13.65 5.32
CA THR A 135 -1.88 -12.24 5.68
C THR A 135 -0.94 -11.52 4.71
N TRP A 136 0.13 -12.19 4.26
CA TRP A 136 1.12 -11.62 3.35
C TRP A 136 0.68 -11.64 1.89
N ARG A 137 -0.15 -12.61 1.46
CA ARG A 137 -0.84 -12.58 0.16
C ARG A 137 -1.82 -11.41 0.07
N ASP A 138 -2.65 -11.20 1.10
CA ASP A 138 -3.57 -10.06 1.15
C ASP A 138 -2.81 -8.72 1.11
N ARG A 139 -1.66 -8.67 1.80
CA ARG A 139 -0.78 -7.51 1.74
C ARG A 139 -0.18 -7.31 0.34
N ALA A 140 0.22 -8.37 -0.34
CA ALA A 140 0.70 -8.31 -1.73
C ALA A 140 -0.41 -7.78 -2.67
N ALA A 141 -1.65 -8.21 -2.48
CA ALA A 141 -2.81 -7.71 -3.21
C ALA A 141 -3.00 -6.19 -2.99
N ARG A 142 -2.97 -5.73 -1.74
CA ARG A 142 -3.06 -4.29 -1.43
C ARG A 142 -1.91 -3.49 -2.02
N LEU A 143 -0.68 -4.03 -1.98
CA LEU A 143 0.49 -3.37 -2.57
C LEU A 143 0.35 -3.21 -4.09
N LEU A 144 -0.05 -4.26 -4.81
CA LEU A 144 -0.28 -4.19 -6.26
C LEU A 144 -1.39 -3.18 -6.60
N ALA A 145 -2.46 -3.15 -5.81
CA ALA A 145 -3.54 -2.19 -5.99
C ALA A 145 -3.08 -0.73 -5.74
N TRP A 146 -2.21 -0.50 -4.74
CA TRP A 146 -1.56 0.80 -4.54
C TRP A 146 -0.67 1.21 -5.70
N LEU A 147 0.13 0.28 -6.24
CA LEU A 147 0.97 0.55 -7.40
C LEU A 147 0.12 0.87 -8.63
N ALA A 148 -1.02 0.21 -8.79
CA ALA A 148 -1.97 0.51 -9.86
C ALA A 148 -2.65 1.87 -9.71
N LEU A 149 -2.95 2.29 -8.48
CA LEU A 149 -3.55 3.59 -8.19
C LEU A 149 -2.68 4.78 -8.65
N VAL A 150 -1.36 4.57 -8.76
CA VAL A 150 -0.38 5.60 -9.15
C VAL A 150 0.34 5.29 -10.45
N ASP A 151 -0.27 4.43 -11.29
CA ASP A 151 0.21 4.06 -12.63
C ASP A 151 1.59 3.37 -12.68
N LEU A 152 2.04 2.81 -11.55
CA LEU A 152 3.21 1.92 -11.49
C LEU A 152 2.89 0.48 -11.88
N ALA A 153 1.62 0.12 -11.82
CA ALA A 153 1.10 -1.13 -12.32
C ALA A 153 -0.13 -0.84 -13.16
N ARG A 154 -0.41 -1.70 -14.14
CA ARG A 154 -1.65 -1.67 -14.88
C ARG A 154 -2.34 -3.01 -14.70
N ARG A 155 -3.60 -2.97 -14.25
CA ARG A 155 -4.41 -4.18 -14.17
C ARG A 155 -4.69 -4.68 -15.58
N VAL A 156 -4.49 -5.97 -15.81
CA VAL A 156 -4.87 -6.63 -17.07
C VAL A 156 -6.10 -7.48 -16.84
N SER A 157 -7.05 -7.40 -17.77
CA SER A 157 -8.14 -8.37 -17.84
C SER A 157 -7.56 -9.69 -18.32
N ASN A 158 -7.86 -10.78 -17.63
CA ASN A 158 -7.63 -12.09 -18.20
C ASN A 158 -8.72 -12.27 -19.27
N ASP A 159 -8.45 -11.92 -20.53
CA ASP A 159 -9.42 -12.05 -21.65
C ASP A 159 -9.73 -13.53 -22.00
N GLY A 160 -9.41 -14.47 -21.11
CA GLY A 160 -9.49 -15.92 -21.31
C GLY A 160 -10.68 -16.64 -20.66
N GLU A 161 -11.41 -16.04 -19.72
CA GLU A 161 -12.56 -16.69 -19.09
C GLU A 161 -13.90 -16.09 -19.53
N ARG A 162 -14.60 -16.84 -20.38
CA ARG A 162 -16.02 -16.65 -20.72
C ARG A 162 -16.86 -16.57 -19.45
N ASP A 163 -17.78 -15.61 -19.43
CA ASP A 163 -19.03 -15.57 -18.68
C ASP A 163 -19.09 -16.43 -17.41
N GLY A 164 -18.80 -15.82 -16.25
CA GLY A 164 -19.42 -16.28 -15.01
C GLY A 164 -18.63 -16.10 -13.71
N ASP A 165 -17.31 -15.97 -13.74
CA ASP A 165 -16.51 -15.86 -12.51
C ASP A 165 -15.95 -14.44 -12.32
N ALA A 166 -16.68 -13.60 -11.59
CA ALA A 166 -16.17 -12.33 -11.07
C ALA A 166 -15.16 -12.53 -9.92
N GLY A 167 -14.59 -13.73 -9.78
CA GLY A 167 -13.70 -14.17 -8.70
C GLY A 167 -12.23 -14.31 -9.09
N GLY A 168 -11.86 -14.04 -10.35
CA GLY A 168 -10.48 -14.09 -10.80
C GLY A 168 -9.57 -13.12 -10.02
N THR A 169 -8.49 -13.66 -9.45
CA THR A 169 -7.46 -12.87 -8.78
C THR A 169 -6.93 -11.78 -9.72
N PRO A 170 -6.86 -10.51 -9.30
CA PRO A 170 -6.39 -9.45 -10.18
C PRO A 170 -4.94 -9.70 -10.60
N ALA A 171 -4.66 -9.44 -11.88
CA ALA A 171 -3.33 -9.60 -12.48
C ALA A 171 -2.83 -8.24 -13.00
N TYR A 172 -1.52 -8.03 -12.94
CA TYR A 172 -0.90 -6.74 -13.19
C TYR A 172 0.35 -6.86 -14.05
N VAL A 173 0.57 -5.86 -14.89
CA VAL A 173 1.85 -5.64 -15.61
C VAL A 173 2.41 -4.27 -15.24
N ALA A 174 3.64 -3.96 -15.62
CA ALA A 174 4.17 -2.62 -15.49
C ALA A 174 3.22 -1.56 -16.08
N GLY A 175 2.99 -0.49 -15.32
CA GLY A 175 2.30 0.70 -15.80
C GLY A 175 3.26 1.69 -16.47
N ASP A 176 2.72 2.74 -17.09
CA ASP A 176 3.49 3.71 -17.87
C ASP A 176 4.56 4.45 -17.00
N GLU A 177 4.28 4.63 -15.71
CA GLU A 177 5.20 5.28 -14.77
C GLU A 177 6.25 4.31 -14.18
N ALA A 178 6.16 3.01 -14.48
CA ALA A 178 7.14 2.01 -14.07
C ALA A 178 8.39 2.01 -14.97
N GLU A 179 8.20 2.32 -16.26
CA GLU A 179 9.26 2.36 -17.29
C GLU A 179 10.01 3.71 -17.30
N THR A 180 9.36 4.77 -16.83
CA THR A 180 9.88 6.15 -16.89
C THR A 180 10.85 6.48 -15.74
N SER A 181 11.04 5.58 -14.78
CA SER A 181 11.93 5.78 -13.64
C SER A 181 13.34 5.21 -13.92
N PRO A 182 14.40 6.05 -13.91
CA PRO A 182 15.79 5.61 -14.16
C PRO A 182 16.34 4.66 -13.07
#